data_AF-A0A378MIQ1-F1
#
_entry.id   AF-A0A378MIQ1-F1
#
_cell.length_a   1.000
_cell.length_b   1.000
_cell.length_c   1.000
_cell.angle_alpha   90.00
_cell.angle_beta   90.00
_cell.angle_gamma   90.00
#
_symmetry.space_group_name_H-M   'P 1'
#
loop_
_entity.id
_entity.type
_entity.pdbx_description
1 polymer ?
#
loop_
_entity_poly.entity_id
_entity_poly.type
_entity_poly.pdbx_seq_one_letter_code
_entity_poly.pdbx_strand_id
1 'polypeptide(L)' 'MIYPILRRLVSDGWCTTYLQDSSEGPSRKYYQITAAGEQHLQVLTKEWQQFTQQMEELLTGGKSE' A
#
# COMPACT_ATOMS: atom_id res chain seq x y z
N MET A 1 2.41 -9.44 -12.73
CA MET A 1 1.05 -9.12 -12.26
C MET A 1 1.04 -7.93 -11.27
N ILE A 2 1.71 -6.82 -11.58
CA ILE A 2 1.72 -5.60 -10.73
C ILE A 2 0.90 -4.46 -11.33
N TYR A 3 0.78 -4.42 -12.66
CA TYR A 3 0.07 -3.37 -13.39
C TYR A 3 -1.41 -3.20 -13.03
N PRO A 4 -2.22 -4.27 -12.84
CA PRO A 4 -3.61 -4.11 -12.43
C PRO A 4 -3.76 -3.45 -11.06
N ILE A 5 -2.86 -3.77 -10.12
CA ILE A 5 -2.83 -3.19 -8.78
C ILE A 5 -2.49 -1.69 -8.88
N LEU A 6 -1.42 -1.34 -9.59
CA LEU A 6 -1.03 0.06 -9.79
C LEU A 6 -2.13 0.87 -10.48
N ARG A 7 -2.81 0.29 -11.48
CA ARG A 7 -3.93 0.94 -12.15
C ARG A 7 -5.09 1.19 -11.17
N ARG A 8 -5.40 0.23 -10.31
CA ARG A 8 -6.42 0.40 -9.27
C ARG A 8 -6.03 1.48 -8.26
N LEU A 9 -4.80 1.47 -7.74
CA LEU A 9 -4.33 2.50 -6.82
C LEU A 9 -4.43 3.91 -7.40
N VAL A 10 -4.20 4.07 -8.71
CA VAL A 10 -4.41 5.35 -9.41
C VAL A 10 -5.89 5.67 -9.58
N SER A 11 -6.71 4.68 -9.95
CA SER A 11 -8.17 4.84 -10.09
C SER A 11 -8.84 5.23 -8.77
N ASP A 12 -8.35 4.69 -7.65
CA ASP A 12 -8.87 4.93 -6.31
C ASP A 12 -8.29 6.24 -5.70
N GLY A 13 -7.42 6.94 -6.44
CA GLY A 13 -6.83 8.22 -6.04
C GLY A 13 -5.71 8.14 -5.00
N TRP A 14 -5.26 6.93 -4.65
CA TRP A 14 -4.19 6.70 -3.68
C TRP A 14 -2.78 6.83 -4.28
N CYS A 15 -2.67 6.70 -5.60
CA CYS A 15 -1.46 7.01 -6.35
C CYS A 15 -1.76 7.98 -7.49
N THR A 16 -0.74 8.74 -7.89
CA THR A 16 -0.71 9.50 -9.13
C THR A 16 0.40 8.98 -10.03
N THR A 17 0.45 9.45 -11.27
CA THR A 17 1.49 9.08 -12.23
C THR A 17 2.09 10.30 -12.90
N TYR A 18 3.39 10.26 -13.13
CA TYR A 18 4.10 11.28 -13.88
C TYR A 18 5.05 10.65 -14.90
N LEU A 19 5.32 11.36 -15.97
CA LEU A 19 6.36 10.99 -16.93
C LEU A 19 7.66 11.66 -16.50
N GLN A 20 8.73 10.88 -16.50
CA GLN A 20 10.07 11.39 -16.29
C GLN A 20 10.91 10.99 -17.49
N ASP A 21 11.51 12.00 -18.11
CA ASP A 21 12.44 11.79 -19.21
C ASP A 21 13.67 11.06 -18.70
N SER A 22 14.10 10.05 -19.45
CA SER A 22 15.34 9.34 -19.15
C SER A 22 16.45 9.88 -20.04
N SER A 23 17.65 10.02 -19.47
CA SER A 23 18.83 10.52 -20.20
C SER A 23 19.23 9.64 -21.39
N GLU A 24 18.79 8.38 -21.43
CA GLU A 24 19.15 7.41 -22.45
C GLU A 24 17.95 6.60 -22.98
N GLY A 25 16.77 7.24 -23.18
CA GLY A 25 15.63 6.52 -23.76
C GLY A 25 14.26 7.15 -23.59
N PRO A 26 13.19 6.41 -23.94
CA PRO A 26 11.83 6.92 -23.89
C PRO A 26 11.41 7.25 -22.45
N SER A 27 10.55 8.26 -22.30
CA SER A 27 10.05 8.70 -21.00
C SER A 27 9.39 7.55 -20.25
N ARG A 28 9.73 7.42 -18.97
CA ARG A 28 9.21 6.36 -18.09
C ARG A 28 8.06 6.90 -17.26
N LYS A 29 7.02 6.08 -17.11
CA LYS A 29 5.89 6.39 -16.24
C LYS A 29 6.19 5.94 -14.81
N TYR A 30 6.30 6.89 -13.90
CA TYR A 30 6.50 6.66 -12.48
C TYR A 30 5.18 6.85 -11.72
N TYR A 31 5.08 6.20 -10.56
CA TYR A 31 3.94 6.27 -9.67
C TYR A 31 4.38 6.91 -8.36
N GLN A 32 3.54 7.77 -7.80
CA GLN A 32 3.78 8.45 -6.54
C GLN A 32 2.54 8.35 -5.67
N ILE A 33 2.73 8.04 -4.38
CA ILE A 33 1.63 8.02 -3.42
C ILE A 33 1.08 9.44 -3.24
N THR A 34 -0.24 9.57 -3.12
CA THR A 34 -0.90 10.84 -2.82
C THR A 34 -1.07 11.01 -1.31
N ALA A 35 -1.39 12.21 -0.85
CA ALA A 35 -1.75 12.41 0.55
C ALA A 35 -2.94 11.52 1.00
N ALA A 36 -3.93 11.35 0.12
CA ALA A 36 -5.05 10.42 0.38
C ALA A 36 -4.59 8.96 0.46
N GLY A 37 -3.62 8.56 -0.38
CA GLY A 37 -3.00 7.25 -0.33
C GLY A 37 -2.21 7.00 0.96
N GLU A 38 -1.48 8.01 1.45
CA GLU A 38 -0.77 7.92 2.74
C GLU A 38 -1.73 7.72 3.91
N GLN A 39 -2.84 8.49 3.95
CA GLN A 39 -3.88 8.30 4.97
C GLN A 39 -4.48 6.90 4.90
N HIS A 40 -4.80 6.42 3.69
CA HIS A 40 -5.35 5.08 3.51
C HIS A 40 -4.35 3.99 3.92
N LEU A 41 -3.07 4.15 3.58
CA LEU A 41 -2.00 3.24 3.99
C LEU A 41 -1.89 3.16 5.51
N GLN A 42 -2.01 4.28 6.23
CA GLN A 42 -1.98 4.29 7.70
C GLN A 42 -3.14 3.48 8.29
N VAL A 43 -4.35 3.63 7.73
CA VAL A 43 -5.53 2.85 8.16
C VAL A 43 -5.28 1.35 7.94
N LEU A 44 -4.90 0.95 6.72
CA LEU A 44 -4.62 -0.44 6.39
C LEU A 44 -3.51 -1.04 7.26
N THR A 45 -2.46 -0.26 7.54
CA THR A 45 -1.36 -0.70 8.40
C THR A 45 -1.83 -0.95 9.82
N LYS A 46 -2.70 -0.08 10.36
CA LYS A 46 -3.27 -0.23 11.69
C LYS A 46 -4.20 -1.45 11.77
N GLU A 47 -5.06 -1.64 10.77
CA GLU A 47 -5.95 -2.81 10.68
C GLU A 47 -5.13 -4.11 10.61
N TRP A 48 -4.06 -4.11 9.81
CA TRP A 48 -3.15 -5.25 9.72
C TRP A 48 -2.49 -5.56 11.06
N GLN A 49 -1.97 -4.55 11.75
CA GLN A 49 -1.37 -4.73 13.07
C GLN A 49 -2.35 -5.34 14.08
N GLN A 50 -3.58 -4.82 14.12
CA GLN A 50 -4.63 -5.34 15.00
C GLN A 50 -4.97 -6.80 14.68
N PHE A 51 -5.12 -7.12 13.39
CA PHE A 51 -5.36 -8.48 12.94
C PHE A 51 -4.22 -9.42 13.34
N THR A 52 -2.96 -9.02 13.11
CA THR A 52 -1.80 -9.85 13.46
C THR A 52 -1.67 -10.05 14.96
N GLN A 53 -1.97 -9.04 15.76
CA GLN A 53 -1.95 -9.14 17.22
C GLN A 53 -2.99 -10.17 17.71
N GLN A 54 -4.23 -10.10 17.20
CA GLN A 54 -5.28 -11.06 17.55
C GLN A 54 -4.90 -12.49 17.14
N MET A 55 -4.28 -12.65 15.97
CA MET A 55 -3.76 -13.94 15.53
C MET A 55 -2.65 -14.46 16.44
N GLU A 56 -1.75 -13.59 16.90
CA GLU A 56 -0.69 -13.94 17.84
C GLU A 56 -1.23 -14.35 19.21
N GLU A 57 -2.22 -13.63 19.74
CA GLU A 57 -2.94 -13.99 20.98
C GLU A 57 -3.63 -15.36 20.87
N LEU A 58 -4.22 -15.67 19.71
CA LEU A 58 -4.84 -16.98 19.44
C LEU A 58 -3.78 -18.09 19.39
N LEU A 59 -2.66 -17.87 18.69
CA LEU A 59 -1.61 -18.86 18.48
C LEU A 59 -0.77 -19.11 19.74
N THR A 60 -0.56 -18.08 20.56
CA THR A 60 0.12 -18.20 21.87
C THR A 60 -0.78 -18.83 22.93
N GLY A 61 -2.01 -19.19 22.54
CA GLY A 61 -2.94 -20.00 23.31
C GLY A 61 -3.28 -19.31 24.60
N GLY A 62 -4.09 -18.25 24.52
CA GLY A 62 -4.67 -17.51 25.64
C GLY A 62 -4.11 -17.95 26.98
N LYS A 63 -2.96 -17.37 27.38
CA LYS A 63 -2.46 -17.48 28.75
C LYS A 63 -3.40 -16.68 29.65
N SER A 64 -4.63 -17.14 29.73
CA SER A 64 -5.46 -17.03 30.91
C SER A 64 -4.73 -17.85 31.97
N GLU A 65 -4.34 -17.16 33.03
CA GLU A 65 -4.13 -17.79 34.34
C GLU A 65 -5.29 -18.73 34.71
#